data_AF-A0A813HKN1-F1
#
_entry.id   AF-A0A813HKN1-F1
#
_cell.length_a   1.000
_cell.length_b   1.000
_cell.length_c   1.000
_cell.angle_alpha   90.00
_cell.angle_beta   90.00
_cell.angle_gamma   90.00
#
_symmetry.space_group_name_H-M   'P 1'
#
loop_
_entity.id
_entity.type
_entity.pdbx_description
1 polymer ?
#
loop_
_entity_poly.entity_id
_entity_poly.type
_entity_poly.pdbx_seq_one_letter_code
_entity_poly.pdbx_strand_id
1 'polypeptide(L)'
;MVFFTVLSSHDVVLTAYLSQVGLHPMVLSSFRALGAAAGVLGATSFDLMAEAHGMRKVTGSFLTMQAGTCLIAALALGSQQGVPGRAPAWLGGTPWYLLPFLGAIVISRVGLYGFDVGFSTLSQGLVDERHRGTVGGVTQSLCALATLCMYVTTSAVTTIFGTAGFEMLVWASTAAVAIALLTYWTWCMLYHEHEHIHGSEGNVYAIEDDSGHGHSHGSTGQSKHDHVHTAQQEKSLKADGQGWRKHRHVHYHGPLWMAGG
;
A
#
# COMPACT_ATOMS: atom_id res chain seq x y z
N MET A 1 -4.99 -4.17 -1.91
CA MET A 1 -5.16 -4.94 -0.66
C MET A 1 -3.91 -5.75 -0.30
N VAL A 2 -3.44 -5.66 0.95
CA VAL A 2 -2.28 -6.44 1.41
C VAL A 2 -2.72 -7.90 1.61
N PHE A 3 -2.09 -8.78 0.84
CA PHE A 3 -2.68 -10.06 0.43
C PHE A 3 -2.65 -11.18 1.48
N PHE A 4 -1.93 -11.05 2.59
CA PHE A 4 -1.82 -12.11 3.60
C PHE A 4 -1.61 -11.49 4.97
N THR A 5 -2.68 -11.07 5.65
CA THR A 5 -2.54 -10.61 7.04
C THR A 5 -3.62 -11.21 7.93
N VAL A 6 -3.22 -12.01 8.92
CA VAL A 6 -4.10 -12.46 10.01
C VAL A 6 -4.35 -11.36 11.05
N LEU A 7 -3.64 -10.21 10.94
CA LEU A 7 -3.63 -9.10 11.89
C LEU A 7 -4.77 -8.10 11.70
N SER A 8 -5.86 -8.46 11.02
CA SER A 8 -6.97 -7.54 10.79
C SER A 8 -7.87 -7.44 12.02
N SER A 9 -8.09 -6.22 12.53
CA SER A 9 -8.95 -5.95 13.70
C SER A 9 -10.39 -6.44 13.58
N HIS A 10 -10.87 -6.63 12.35
CA HIS A 10 -12.22 -7.13 12.08
C HIS A 10 -12.27 -8.64 11.81
N ASP A 11 -11.11 -9.27 11.66
CA ASP A 11 -11.02 -10.66 11.27
C ASP A 11 -11.35 -11.60 12.43
N VAL A 12 -11.93 -12.74 12.08
CA VAL A 12 -12.45 -13.75 13.00
C VAL A 12 -11.29 -14.41 13.74
N VAL A 13 -10.14 -14.58 13.08
CA VAL A 13 -8.95 -15.25 13.61
C VAL A 13 -8.37 -14.50 14.80
N LEU A 14 -8.05 -13.21 14.63
CA LEU A 14 -7.52 -12.36 15.70
C LEU A 14 -8.52 -12.22 16.86
N THR A 15 -9.80 -12.04 16.54
CA THR A 15 -10.86 -11.90 17.56
C THR A 15 -10.99 -13.19 18.40
N ALA A 16 -10.92 -14.36 17.76
CA ALA A 16 -10.95 -15.65 18.44
C ALA A 16 -9.73 -15.84 19.34
N TYR A 17 -8.52 -15.50 18.86
CA TYR A 17 -7.30 -15.55 19.67
C TYR A 17 -7.40 -14.66 20.92
N LEU A 18 -7.80 -13.39 20.76
CA LEU A 18 -7.94 -12.47 21.89
C LEU A 18 -9.00 -12.94 22.91
N SER A 19 -10.09 -13.54 22.42
CA SER A 19 -11.10 -14.16 23.30
C SER A 19 -10.53 -15.36 24.07
N GLN A 20 -9.68 -16.18 23.46
CA GLN A 20 -9.02 -17.31 24.14
C GLN A 20 -8.01 -16.86 25.18
N VAL A 21 -7.32 -15.73 24.95
CA VAL A 21 -6.42 -15.09 25.92
C VAL A 21 -7.19 -14.46 27.09
N GLY A 22 -8.52 -14.41 27.02
CA GLY A 22 -9.39 -13.94 28.11
C GLY A 22 -9.64 -12.43 28.10
N LEU A 23 -9.49 -11.75 26.94
CA LEU A 23 -9.88 -10.34 26.86
C LEU A 23 -11.38 -10.18 27.10
N HIS A 24 -11.73 -9.17 27.89
CA HIS A 24 -13.12 -8.84 28.16
C HIS A 24 -13.87 -8.42 26.87
N PRO A 25 -15.12 -8.88 26.64
CA PRO A 25 -15.86 -8.60 25.42
C PRO A 25 -16.02 -7.10 25.09
N MET A 26 -16.16 -6.24 26.10
CA MET A 26 -16.21 -4.78 25.89
C MET A 26 -14.92 -4.20 25.31
N VAL A 27 -13.77 -4.77 25.65
CA VAL A 27 -12.48 -4.33 25.10
C VAL A 27 -12.38 -4.77 23.65
N LEU A 28 -12.85 -5.98 23.33
CA LEU A 28 -12.91 -6.49 21.95
C LEU A 28 -13.82 -5.63 21.06
N SER A 29 -15.01 -5.25 21.54
CA SER A 29 -15.93 -4.39 20.76
C SER A 29 -15.35 -2.99 20.55
N SER A 30 -14.76 -2.40 21.60
CA SER A 30 -14.10 -1.09 21.53
C SER A 30 -12.93 -1.11 20.55
N PHE A 31 -12.11 -2.16 20.58
CA PHE A 31 -11.00 -2.36 19.65
C PHE A 31 -11.46 -2.45 18.20
N ARG A 32 -12.55 -3.16 17.91
CA ARG A 32 -13.15 -3.23 16.57
C ARG A 32 -13.67 -1.86 16.12
N ALA A 33 -14.32 -1.11 17.01
CA ALA A 33 -14.80 0.23 16.70
C ALA A 33 -13.65 1.20 16.38
N LEU A 34 -12.57 1.16 17.17
CA LEU A 34 -11.35 1.93 16.94
C LEU A 34 -10.67 1.55 15.62
N GLY A 35 -10.59 0.25 15.31
CA GLY A 35 -10.05 -0.22 14.04
C GLY A 35 -10.87 0.23 12.82
N ALA A 36 -12.20 0.30 12.94
CA ALA A 36 -13.07 0.85 11.89
C ALA A 36 -12.85 2.36 11.71
N ALA A 37 -12.83 3.12 12.81
CA ALA A 37 -12.56 4.55 12.78
C ALA A 37 -11.18 4.87 12.17
N ALA A 38 -10.15 4.12 12.56
CA ALA A 38 -8.81 4.21 12.00
C ALA A 38 -8.78 3.91 10.49
N GLY A 39 -9.57 2.94 10.02
CA GLY A 39 -9.71 2.66 8.59
C GLY A 39 -10.32 3.82 7.80
N VAL A 40 -11.38 4.46 8.34
CA VAL A 40 -11.98 5.66 7.74
C VAL A 40 -10.99 6.82 7.71
N LEU A 41 -10.23 7.02 8.78
CA LEU A 41 -9.17 8.03 8.84
C LEU A 41 -8.08 7.78 7.78
N GLY A 42 -7.64 6.53 7.62
CA GLY A 42 -6.68 6.15 6.58
C GLY A 42 -7.18 6.48 5.18
N ALA A 43 -8.42 6.08 4.86
CA ALA A 43 -9.01 6.35 3.55
C ALA A 43 -9.17 7.85 3.26
N THR A 44 -9.65 8.64 4.22
CA THR A 44 -9.89 10.08 4.05
C THR A 44 -8.62 10.93 4.05
N SER A 45 -7.59 10.51 4.80
CA SER A 45 -6.29 11.21 4.82
C SER A 45 -5.51 11.09 3.51
N PHE A 46 -5.81 10.07 2.69
CA PHE A 46 -5.08 9.82 1.46
C PHE A 46 -5.15 11.02 0.49
N ASP A 47 -6.35 11.50 0.18
CA ASP A 47 -6.54 12.55 -0.83
C ASP A 47 -5.81 13.86 -0.44
N LEU A 48 -5.91 14.24 0.84
CA LEU A 48 -5.25 15.42 1.39
C LEU A 48 -3.72 15.34 1.27
N MET A 49 -3.15 14.16 1.55
CA MET A 49 -1.71 13.96 1.47
C MET A 49 -1.23 13.84 0.02
N ALA A 50 -2.02 13.17 -0.83
CA ALA A 50 -1.69 12.90 -2.23
C ALA A 50 -1.60 14.18 -3.06
N GLU A 51 -2.44 15.19 -2.77
CA GLU A 51 -2.38 16.51 -3.39
C GLU A 51 -1.06 17.23 -3.07
N ALA A 52 -0.60 17.15 -1.81
CA ALA A 52 0.59 17.87 -1.36
C ALA A 52 1.93 17.19 -1.70
N HIS A 53 2.01 15.86 -1.64
CA HIS A 53 3.28 15.12 -1.72
C HIS A 53 3.39 14.19 -2.93
N GLY A 54 2.34 14.12 -3.75
CA GLY A 54 2.26 13.24 -4.90
C GLY A 54 1.79 11.83 -4.53
N MET A 55 0.91 11.31 -5.38
CA MET A 55 0.19 10.05 -5.18
C MET A 55 1.12 8.85 -4.90
N ARG A 56 2.23 8.72 -5.63
CA ARG A 56 3.16 7.58 -5.51
C ARG A 56 3.86 7.52 -4.14
N LYS A 57 4.42 8.65 -3.70
CA LYS A 57 5.13 8.74 -2.42
C LYS A 57 4.17 8.50 -1.25
N VAL A 58 2.96 9.05 -1.33
CA VAL A 58 1.93 8.90 -0.30
C VAL A 58 1.46 7.45 -0.20
N THR A 59 1.13 6.80 -1.31
CA THR A 59 0.77 5.38 -1.31
C THR A 59 1.89 4.52 -0.70
N GLY A 60 3.14 4.77 -1.08
CA GLY A 60 4.30 4.09 -0.49
C GLY A 60 4.45 4.33 1.01
N SER A 61 4.19 5.54 1.49
CA SER A 61 4.26 5.89 2.92
C SER A 61 3.24 5.12 3.77
N PHE A 62 2.00 4.97 3.27
CA PHE A 62 0.97 4.16 3.94
C PHE A 62 1.35 2.68 4.00
N LEU A 63 1.99 2.14 2.95
CA LEU A 63 2.50 0.78 2.96
C LEU A 63 3.68 0.60 3.91
N THR A 64 4.58 1.58 4.01
CA THR A 64 5.67 1.59 4.99
C THR A 64 5.13 1.61 6.42
N MET A 65 4.12 2.46 6.67
CA MET A 65 3.41 2.52 7.95
C MET A 65 2.73 1.16 8.28
N GLN A 66 2.11 0.53 7.29
CA GLN A 66 1.52 -0.81 7.44
C GLN A 66 2.59 -1.85 7.82
N ALA A 67 3.72 -1.88 7.13
CA ALA A 67 4.81 -2.80 7.44
C ALA A 67 5.39 -2.56 8.85
N GLY A 68 5.63 -1.30 9.22
CA GLY A 68 6.16 -0.93 10.53
C GLY A 68 5.21 -1.31 11.66
N THR A 69 3.90 -1.07 11.50
CA THR A 69 2.90 -1.45 12.51
C THR A 69 2.73 -2.98 12.61
N CYS A 70 2.74 -3.72 11.51
CA CYS A 70 2.78 -5.19 11.55
C CYS A 70 4.02 -5.71 12.29
N LEU A 71 5.19 -5.12 12.03
CA LEU A 71 6.44 -5.50 12.71
C LEU A 71 6.37 -5.22 14.21
N ILE A 72 5.85 -4.06 14.62
CA ILE A 72 5.64 -3.74 16.03
C ILE A 72 4.70 -4.76 16.68
N ALA A 73 3.62 -5.15 16.00
CA ALA A 73 2.70 -6.16 16.51
C ALA A 73 3.40 -7.54 16.66
N ALA A 74 4.18 -7.97 15.66
CA ALA A 74 4.92 -9.23 15.73
C ALA A 74 5.96 -9.24 16.86
N LEU A 75 6.72 -8.15 17.02
CA LEU A 75 7.70 -7.99 18.09
C LEU A 75 7.04 -7.95 19.47
N ALA A 76 5.90 -7.26 19.60
CA ALA A 76 5.13 -7.26 20.83
C ALA A 76 4.70 -8.67 21.21
N LEU A 77 4.20 -9.47 20.27
CA LEU A 77 3.81 -10.85 20.53
C LEU A 77 5.00 -11.74 20.90
N GLY A 78 6.13 -11.62 20.19
CA GLY A 78 7.36 -12.36 20.50
C GLY A 78 7.99 -12.02 21.87
N SER A 79 7.68 -10.84 22.42
CA SER A 79 8.13 -10.42 23.75
C SER A 79 7.38 -11.08 24.93
N GLN A 80 6.38 -11.93 24.64
CA GLN A 80 5.56 -12.63 25.64
C GLN A 80 6.38 -13.41 26.69
N GLN A 81 7.59 -13.87 26.35
CA GLN A 81 8.43 -14.68 27.25
C GLN A 81 9.38 -13.86 28.16
N GLY A 82 9.59 -12.57 27.90
CA GLY A 82 10.76 -11.83 28.44
C GLY A 82 10.48 -10.81 29.54
N VAL A 83 9.23 -10.38 29.74
CA VAL A 83 8.94 -9.27 30.66
C VAL A 83 7.70 -9.58 31.52
N PRO A 84 7.87 -9.81 32.83
CA PRO A 84 6.74 -9.92 33.74
C PRO A 84 6.17 -8.52 34.01
N GLY A 85 5.08 -8.18 33.32
CA GLY A 85 4.36 -6.93 33.51
C GLY A 85 2.85 -7.13 33.35
N ARG A 86 2.06 -6.57 34.27
CA ARG A 86 0.61 -6.47 34.10
C ARG A 86 0.26 -5.11 33.52
N ALA A 87 -0.64 -5.09 32.56
CA ALA A 87 -1.23 -3.86 32.07
C ALA A 87 -2.02 -3.15 33.19
N PRO A 88 -2.33 -1.85 33.04
CA PRO A 88 -3.13 -1.10 34.00
C PRO A 88 -4.47 -1.79 34.34
N ALA A 89 -4.94 -1.62 35.58
CA ALA A 89 -6.12 -2.31 36.12
C ALA A 89 -7.41 -2.13 35.30
N TRP A 90 -7.53 -1.03 34.55
CA TRP A 90 -8.69 -0.76 33.67
C TRP A 90 -8.77 -1.69 32.45
N LEU A 91 -7.70 -2.42 32.12
CA LEU A 91 -7.70 -3.51 31.14
C LEU A 91 -7.93 -4.90 31.77
N GLY A 92 -8.25 -4.98 33.06
CA GLY A 92 -8.57 -6.25 33.71
C GLY A 92 -7.36 -7.15 33.97
N GLY A 93 -6.15 -6.59 34.08
CA GLY A 93 -4.94 -7.35 34.38
C GLY A 93 -4.36 -8.11 33.19
N THR A 94 -4.68 -7.69 31.95
CA THR A 94 -4.12 -8.27 30.74
C THR A 94 -2.58 -8.22 30.71
N PRO A 95 -1.93 -9.15 30.02
CA PRO A 95 -0.49 -9.09 29.79
C PRO A 95 -0.06 -7.75 29.15
N TRP A 96 1.06 -7.19 29.60
CA TRP A 96 1.55 -5.89 29.11
C TRP A 96 1.81 -5.86 27.60
N TYR A 97 2.21 -6.98 26.99
CA TYR A 97 2.53 -7.07 25.56
C TYR A 97 1.30 -6.90 24.65
N LEU A 98 0.09 -7.12 25.16
CA LEU A 98 -1.14 -6.96 24.39
C LEU A 98 -1.47 -5.50 24.09
N LEU A 99 -0.99 -4.55 24.91
CA LEU A 99 -1.19 -3.13 24.66
C LEU A 99 -0.52 -2.63 23.38
N PRO A 100 0.82 -2.76 23.22
CA PRO A 100 1.47 -2.38 21.98
C PRO A 100 1.00 -3.24 20.79
N PHE A 101 0.63 -4.51 21.02
CA PHE A 101 0.05 -5.36 19.98
C PHE A 101 -1.27 -4.82 19.43
N LEU A 102 -2.25 -4.56 20.31
CA LEU A 102 -3.56 -4.03 19.91
C LEU A 102 -3.42 -2.61 19.34
N GLY A 103 -2.63 -1.75 19.98
CA GLY A 103 -2.37 -0.40 19.47
C GLY A 103 -1.79 -0.42 18.06
N ALA A 104 -0.80 -1.26 17.80
CA ALA A 104 -0.20 -1.41 16.48
C ALA A 104 -1.21 -1.91 15.45
N ILE A 105 -2.10 -2.86 15.81
CA ILE A 105 -3.14 -3.33 14.89
C ILE A 105 -4.14 -2.22 14.54
N VAL A 106 -4.59 -1.41 15.50
CA VAL A 106 -5.48 -0.28 15.19
C VAL A 106 -4.81 0.69 14.25
N ILE A 107 -3.56 1.07 14.53
CA ILE A 107 -2.80 2.02 13.69
C ILE A 107 -2.55 1.43 12.31
N SER A 108 -2.31 0.11 12.20
CA SER A 108 -2.18 -0.57 10.90
C SER A 108 -3.40 -0.35 10.01
N ARG A 109 -4.62 -0.21 10.55
CA ARG A 109 -5.80 0.06 9.72
C ARG A 109 -5.69 1.37 8.94
N VAL A 110 -5.05 2.39 9.51
CA VAL A 110 -4.76 3.65 8.80
C VAL A 110 -3.87 3.37 7.60
N GLY A 111 -2.76 2.64 7.80
CA GLY A 111 -1.82 2.23 6.75
C GLY A 111 -2.48 1.41 5.65
N LEU A 112 -3.23 0.38 6.03
CA LEU A 112 -3.89 -0.53 5.10
C LEU A 112 -4.90 0.18 4.20
N TYR A 113 -5.83 0.96 4.78
CA TYR A 113 -6.88 1.63 3.99
C TYR A 113 -6.34 2.80 3.17
N GLY A 114 -5.39 3.57 3.71
CA GLY A 114 -4.73 4.62 2.94
C GLY A 114 -3.96 4.07 1.75
N PHE A 115 -3.25 2.94 1.93
CA PHE A 115 -2.61 2.23 0.83
C PHE A 115 -3.62 1.68 -0.19
N ASP A 116 -4.76 1.14 0.25
CA ASP A 116 -5.75 0.54 -0.67
C ASP A 116 -6.42 1.58 -1.58
N VAL A 117 -6.76 2.74 -1.01
CA VAL A 117 -7.21 3.91 -1.80
C VAL A 117 -6.10 4.32 -2.77
N GLY A 118 -4.88 4.52 -2.27
CA GLY A 118 -3.78 4.98 -3.10
C GLY A 118 -3.37 4.04 -4.21
N PHE A 119 -3.38 2.72 -3.96
CA PHE A 119 -3.13 1.70 -4.97
C PHE A 119 -4.22 1.69 -6.03
N SER A 120 -5.49 1.82 -5.63
CA SER A 120 -6.63 1.86 -6.54
C SER A 120 -6.57 3.09 -7.44
N THR A 121 -6.30 4.26 -6.87
CA THR A 121 -6.15 5.52 -7.62
C THR A 121 -4.96 5.47 -8.57
N LEU A 122 -3.80 4.95 -8.12
CA LEU A 122 -2.63 4.75 -8.98
C LEU A 122 -2.94 3.80 -10.14
N SER A 123 -3.57 2.66 -9.85
CA SER A 123 -3.89 1.65 -10.85
C SER A 123 -4.88 2.18 -11.88
N GLN A 124 -5.89 2.95 -11.46
CA GLN A 124 -6.80 3.61 -12.38
C GLN A 124 -6.07 4.64 -13.25
N GLY A 125 -5.12 5.40 -12.69
CA GLY A 125 -4.31 6.36 -13.44
C GLY A 125 -3.40 5.71 -14.48
N LEU A 126 -2.85 4.53 -14.19
CA LEU A 126 -1.89 3.83 -15.06
C LEU A 126 -2.54 2.93 -16.11
N VAL A 127 -3.68 2.33 -15.80
CA VAL A 127 -4.35 1.35 -16.67
C VAL A 127 -5.28 2.07 -17.66
N ASP A 128 -5.18 1.69 -18.93
CA ASP A 128 -6.08 2.19 -19.97
C ASP A 128 -7.54 1.88 -19.63
N GLU A 129 -8.42 2.84 -19.89
CA GLU A 129 -9.83 2.82 -19.51
C GLU A 129 -10.55 1.57 -20.05
N ARG A 130 -10.14 1.09 -21.23
CA ARG A 130 -10.65 -0.12 -21.89
C ARG A 130 -10.38 -1.41 -21.10
N HIS A 131 -9.34 -1.42 -20.27
CA HIS A 131 -8.85 -2.60 -19.56
C HIS A 131 -8.95 -2.50 -18.03
N ARG A 132 -9.37 -1.34 -17.49
CA ARG A 132 -9.52 -1.12 -16.03
C ARG A 132 -10.37 -2.18 -15.34
N GLY A 133 -11.50 -2.55 -15.96
CA GLY A 133 -12.38 -3.58 -15.42
C GLY A 133 -11.69 -4.94 -15.29
N THR A 134 -10.94 -5.34 -16.31
CA THR A 134 -10.18 -6.61 -16.31
C THR A 134 -9.08 -6.61 -15.26
N VAL A 135 -8.25 -5.55 -15.20
CA VAL A 135 -7.17 -5.45 -14.21
C VAL A 135 -7.71 -5.40 -12.79
N GLY A 136 -8.80 -4.65 -12.56
CA GLY A 136 -9.51 -4.62 -11.29
C GLY A 136 -10.05 -5.99 -10.90
N GLY A 137 -10.68 -6.70 -11.84
CA GLY A 137 -11.21 -8.05 -11.64
C GLY A 137 -10.13 -9.08 -11.29
N VAL A 138 -8.98 -9.05 -11.96
CA VAL A 138 -7.82 -9.90 -11.63
C VAL A 138 -7.30 -9.58 -10.24
N THR A 139 -7.17 -8.30 -9.90
CA THR A 139 -6.71 -7.86 -8.58
C THR A 139 -7.64 -8.35 -7.46
N GLN A 140 -8.96 -8.23 -7.65
CA GLN A 140 -9.95 -8.73 -6.70
C GLN A 140 -9.91 -10.26 -6.58
N SER A 141 -9.75 -10.97 -7.69
CA SER A 141 -9.62 -12.43 -7.69
C SER A 141 -8.38 -12.91 -6.94
N LEU A 142 -7.23 -12.24 -7.13
CA LEU A 142 -6.01 -12.51 -6.37
C LEU A 142 -6.20 -12.22 -4.88
N CYS A 143 -6.92 -11.16 -4.52
CA CYS A 143 -7.26 -10.85 -3.14
C CYS A 143 -8.13 -11.93 -2.49
N ALA A 144 -9.17 -12.39 -3.20
CA ALA A 144 -10.04 -13.46 -2.72
C ALA A 144 -9.27 -14.79 -2.55
N LEU A 145 -8.41 -15.13 -3.52
CA LEU A 145 -7.55 -16.31 -3.45
C LEU A 145 -6.61 -16.25 -2.24
N ALA A 146 -5.95 -15.11 -2.02
CA ALA A 146 -5.03 -14.95 -0.91
C ALA A 146 -5.74 -15.01 0.46
N THR A 147 -6.96 -14.46 0.53
CA THR A 147 -7.83 -14.57 1.71
C THR A 147 -8.22 -16.03 1.99
N LEU A 148 -8.57 -16.79 0.95
CA LEU A 148 -8.87 -18.22 1.07
C LEU A 148 -7.64 -19.00 1.57
N CYS A 149 -6.47 -18.77 0.98
CA CYS A 149 -5.23 -19.38 1.43
C CYS A 149 -4.95 -19.06 2.90
N MET A 150 -5.12 -17.81 3.31
CA MET A 150 -4.96 -17.39 4.70
C MET A 150 -5.90 -18.16 5.66
N TYR A 151 -7.18 -18.31 5.32
CA TYR A 151 -8.12 -19.08 6.14
C TYR A 151 -7.76 -20.57 6.22
N VAL A 152 -7.38 -21.18 5.11
CA VAL A 152 -6.95 -22.59 5.08
C VAL A 152 -5.69 -22.79 5.92
N THR A 153 -4.68 -21.93 5.73
CA THR A 153 -3.42 -21.98 6.51
C THR A 153 -3.70 -21.75 7.99
N THR A 154 -4.54 -20.78 8.34
CA THR A 154 -4.91 -20.53 9.73
C THR A 154 -5.59 -21.73 10.37
N SER A 155 -6.57 -22.34 9.68
CA SER A 155 -7.28 -23.53 10.17
C SER A 155 -6.32 -24.70 10.39
N ALA A 156 -5.44 -24.97 9.42
CA ALA A 156 -4.45 -26.04 9.52
C ALA A 156 -3.44 -25.80 10.65
N VAL A 157 -2.86 -24.60 10.73
CA VAL A 157 -1.86 -24.24 11.75
C VAL A 157 -2.47 -24.27 13.15
N THR A 158 -3.69 -23.74 13.33
CA THR A 158 -4.39 -23.75 14.62
C THR A 158 -4.70 -25.18 15.07
N THR A 159 -5.05 -26.08 14.14
CA THR A 159 -5.32 -27.49 14.45
C THR A 159 -4.06 -28.24 14.90
N ILE A 160 -2.91 -27.94 14.31
CA ILE A 160 -1.65 -28.66 14.59
C ILE A 160 -0.93 -28.08 15.81
N PHE A 161 -0.86 -26.75 15.93
CA PHE A 161 -0.01 -26.05 16.90
C PHE A 161 -0.79 -25.31 17.99
N GLY A 162 -2.13 -25.34 17.96
CA GLY A 162 -2.97 -24.63 18.92
C GLY A 162 -2.68 -23.12 18.93
N THR A 163 -2.58 -22.54 20.12
CA THR A 163 -2.33 -21.10 20.31
C THR A 163 -0.92 -20.66 19.93
N ALA A 164 0.07 -21.55 19.97
CA ALA A 164 1.44 -21.26 19.54
C ALA A 164 1.53 -21.04 18.02
N GLY A 165 0.63 -21.67 17.26
CA GLY A 165 0.53 -21.47 15.82
C GLY A 165 0.15 -20.04 15.42
N PHE A 166 -0.53 -19.29 16.29
CA PHE A 166 -0.94 -17.92 15.99
C PHE A 166 0.26 -16.98 15.82
N GLU A 167 1.29 -17.12 16.64
CA GLU A 167 2.51 -16.31 16.52
C GLU A 167 3.21 -16.54 15.17
N MET A 168 3.28 -17.79 14.72
CA MET A 168 3.84 -18.13 13.40
C MET A 168 3.06 -17.44 12.27
N LEU A 169 1.72 -17.40 12.36
CA LEU A 169 0.87 -16.73 11.37
C LEU A 169 1.08 -15.21 11.35
N VAL A 170 1.31 -14.60 12.52
CA VAL A 170 1.62 -13.17 12.66
C VAL A 170 2.97 -12.84 12.00
N TRP A 171 4.00 -13.66 12.21
CA TRP A 171 5.29 -13.50 11.55
C TRP A 171 5.20 -13.71 10.03
N ALA A 172 4.50 -14.75 9.58
CA ALA A 172 4.28 -15.01 8.17
C ALA A 172 3.55 -13.84 7.48
N SER A 173 2.54 -13.27 8.15
CA SER A 173 1.82 -12.09 7.67
C SER A 173 2.73 -10.87 7.56
N THR A 174 3.55 -10.63 8.58
CA THR A 174 4.51 -9.53 8.61
C THR A 174 5.52 -9.65 7.47
N ALA A 175 6.02 -10.85 7.21
CA ALA A 175 6.92 -11.13 6.08
C ALA A 175 6.22 -10.85 4.73
N ALA A 176 4.96 -11.25 4.56
CA ALA A 176 4.20 -10.97 3.35
C ALA A 176 4.02 -9.46 3.12
N VAL A 177 3.72 -8.69 4.17
CA VAL A 177 3.63 -7.23 4.09
C VAL A 177 4.99 -6.61 3.73
N ALA A 178 6.08 -7.11 4.31
CA ALA A 178 7.43 -6.65 4.00
C ALA A 178 7.82 -6.92 2.54
N ILE A 179 7.46 -8.09 1.99
CA ILE A 179 7.66 -8.40 0.57
C ILE A 179 6.87 -7.42 -0.29
N ALA A 180 5.59 -7.17 0.03
CA ALA A 180 4.77 -6.20 -0.70
C ALA A 180 5.39 -4.79 -0.68
N LEU A 181 5.93 -4.36 0.47
CA LEU A 181 6.64 -3.10 0.62
C LEU A 181 7.87 -3.03 -0.30
N LEU A 182 8.71 -4.08 -0.29
CA LEU A 182 9.90 -4.15 -1.12
C LEU A 182 9.54 -4.13 -2.61
N THR A 183 8.53 -4.90 -3.02
CA THR A 183 8.04 -4.91 -4.40
C THR A 183 7.55 -3.52 -4.82
N TYR A 184 6.79 -2.83 -3.96
CA TYR A 184 6.28 -1.50 -4.26
C TYR A 184 7.39 -0.46 -4.40
N TRP A 185 8.35 -0.43 -3.48
CA TRP A 185 9.47 0.50 -3.56
C TRP A 185 10.42 0.19 -4.72
N THR A 186 10.65 -1.11 -5.00
CA THR A 186 11.41 -1.52 -6.19
C THR A 186 10.73 -1.02 -7.47
N TRP A 187 9.41 -1.18 -7.57
CA TRP A 187 8.64 -0.59 -8.67
C TRP A 187 8.75 0.94 -8.69
N CYS A 188 8.73 1.60 -7.53
CA CYS A 188 8.89 3.05 -7.47
C CYS A 188 10.26 3.53 -7.97
N MET A 189 11.32 2.77 -7.71
CA MET A 189 12.69 3.08 -8.15
C MET A 189 12.93 2.75 -9.63
N LEU A 190 12.31 1.69 -10.16
CA LEU A 190 12.49 1.28 -11.56
C LEU A 190 11.68 2.11 -12.55
N TYR A 191 10.56 2.68 -12.11
CA TYR A 191 9.64 3.39 -12.98
C TYR A 191 9.58 4.87 -12.60
N HIS A 192 9.88 5.76 -13.55
CA HIS A 192 9.79 7.20 -13.35
C HIS A 192 8.58 7.77 -14.09
N GLU A 193 7.92 8.73 -13.46
CA GLU A 193 6.79 9.46 -14.06
C GLU A 193 7.36 10.73 -14.68
N HIS A 194 7.15 10.92 -15.98
CA HIS A 194 7.51 12.12 -16.72
C HIS A 194 6.24 12.85 -17.10
N GLU A 195 6.16 14.14 -16.75
CA GLU A 195 5.08 15.01 -17.20
C GLU A 195 5.53 15.68 -18.51
N HIS A 196 4.76 15.47 -19.58
CA HIS A 196 5.00 16.10 -20.87
C HIS A 196 3.95 17.17 -21.11
N ILE A 197 4.37 18.29 -21.68
CA ILE A 197 3.49 19.38 -22.09
C ILE A 197 3.50 19.50 -23.61
N HIS A 198 2.34 19.35 -24.25
CA HIS A 198 2.18 19.64 -25.68
C HIS A 198 1.70 21.08 -25.87
N GLY A 199 2.47 21.90 -26.59
CA GLY A 199 2.01 23.20 -27.08
C GLY A 199 1.11 23.07 -28.32
N SER A 200 0.25 24.07 -28.57
CA SER A 200 -0.75 24.05 -29.66
C SER A 200 -0.18 24.10 -31.08
N GLU A 201 1.13 24.32 -31.24
CA GLU A 201 1.79 24.52 -32.54
C GLU A 201 3.09 23.71 -32.66
N GLY A 202 3.04 22.37 -32.59
CA GLY A 202 4.17 21.50 -32.98
C GLY A 202 5.50 21.66 -32.22
N ASN A 203 5.62 22.64 -31.33
CA ASN A 203 6.78 22.93 -30.50
C ASN A 203 6.54 22.26 -29.15
N VAL A 204 7.12 21.07 -29.01
CA VAL A 204 7.24 20.37 -27.72
C VAL A 204 8.31 21.11 -26.93
N TYR A 205 7.91 21.98 -25.99
CA TYR A 205 8.82 22.53 -24.99
C TYR A 205 8.82 21.56 -23.81
N ALA A 206 9.91 20.80 -23.64
CA ALA A 206 10.15 20.10 -22.38
C ALA A 206 10.46 21.18 -21.33
N ILE A 207 9.57 21.35 -20.34
CA ILE A 207 9.90 22.14 -19.16
C ILE A 207 10.80 21.24 -18.31
N GLU A 208 12.11 21.49 -18.37
CA GLU A 208 13.10 20.91 -17.46
C GLU A 208 12.83 21.44 -16.04
N ASP A 209 12.48 20.54 -15.13
CA ASP A 209 12.43 20.84 -13.70
C ASP A 209 13.87 20.90 -13.14
N ASP A 210 14.11 21.82 -12.21
CA ASP A 210 15.38 22.48 -11.85
C ASP A 210 16.44 21.59 -11.12
N SER A 211 16.62 20.33 -11.52
CA SER A 211 17.77 19.53 -11.11
C SER A 211 18.82 19.56 -12.22
N GLY A 212 19.61 20.63 -12.21
CA GLY A 212 20.60 20.94 -13.25
C GLY A 212 21.53 19.78 -13.58
N HIS A 213 21.54 19.40 -14.86
CA HIS A 213 22.67 18.94 -15.68
C HIS A 213 22.17 18.79 -17.13
N GLY A 214 21.84 19.93 -17.76
CA GLY A 214 21.43 19.98 -19.16
C GLY A 214 22.63 20.04 -20.11
N HIS A 215 22.95 18.91 -20.76
CA HIS A 215 23.74 18.90 -21.97
C HIS A 215 22.82 19.14 -23.18
N SER A 216 22.70 20.39 -23.63
CA SER A 216 21.99 20.70 -24.88
C SER A 216 22.87 20.29 -26.07
N HIS A 217 22.60 19.13 -26.67
CA HIS A 217 23.15 18.80 -27.98
C HIS A 217 22.30 19.40 -29.10
N GLY A 218 23.01 19.96 -30.07
CA GLY A 218 22.50 20.81 -31.13
C GLY A 218 21.41 20.21 -32.01
N SER A 219 20.63 21.14 -32.54
CA SER A 219 19.58 20.98 -33.53
C SER A 219 20.06 20.30 -34.83
N THR A 220 19.78 19.01 -34.98
CA THR A 220 19.62 18.36 -36.29
C THR A 220 18.61 17.23 -36.18
N GLY A 221 17.39 17.47 -36.66
CA GLY A 221 16.32 16.46 -36.77
C GLY A 221 15.46 16.34 -35.51
N GLN A 222 14.36 17.10 -35.44
CA GLN A 222 13.26 16.81 -34.52
C GLN A 222 12.68 15.43 -34.86
N SER A 223 13.21 14.39 -34.21
CA SER A 223 12.56 13.10 -34.09
C SER A 223 11.24 13.34 -33.37
N LYS A 224 10.12 13.31 -34.10
CA LYS A 224 8.80 13.15 -33.48
C LYS A 224 8.84 11.81 -32.74
N HIS A 225 8.97 11.87 -31.42
CA HIS A 225 8.79 10.70 -30.59
C HIS A 225 7.30 10.37 -30.60
N ASP A 226 6.90 9.45 -31.48
CA ASP A 226 5.56 8.87 -31.47
C ASP A 226 5.47 7.93 -30.26
N HIS A 227 4.87 8.41 -29.16
CA HIS A 227 4.47 7.56 -28.04
C HIS A 227 2.98 7.26 -28.11
N VAL A 228 2.60 6.06 -27.65
CA VAL A 228 1.21 5.63 -27.61
C VAL A 228 0.53 6.28 -26.40
N HIS A 229 -0.63 6.92 -26.64
CA HIS A 229 -1.46 7.49 -25.58
C HIS A 229 -2.49 6.46 -25.10
N THR A 230 -2.80 6.47 -23.81
CA THR A 230 -3.97 5.75 -23.28
C THR A 230 -5.26 6.42 -23.76
N ALA A 231 -6.39 5.70 -23.81
CA ALA A 231 -7.65 6.26 -24.29
C ALA A 231 -8.12 7.46 -23.43
N GLN A 232 -7.83 7.45 -22.13
CA GLN A 232 -8.11 8.59 -21.24
C GLN A 232 -7.24 9.81 -21.58
N GLN A 233 -5.97 9.61 -21.91
CA GLN A 233 -5.07 10.69 -22.30
C GLN A 233 -5.55 11.26 -23.64
N GLU A 234 -5.87 10.41 -24.62
CA GLU A 234 -6.45 10.85 -25.90
C GLU A 234 -7.76 11.65 -25.72
N LYS A 235 -8.64 11.20 -24.81
CA LYS A 235 -9.88 11.95 -24.49
C LYS A 235 -9.57 13.31 -23.87
N SER A 236 -8.66 13.38 -22.89
CA SER A 236 -8.23 14.65 -22.28
C SER A 236 -7.61 15.59 -23.33
N LEU A 237 -6.80 15.04 -24.24
CA LEU A 237 -6.22 15.80 -25.33
C LEU A 237 -7.31 16.33 -26.29
N LYS A 238 -8.36 15.55 -26.58
CA LYS A 238 -9.44 15.98 -27.49
C LYS A 238 -10.42 16.98 -26.87
N ALA A 239 -10.62 16.93 -25.55
CA ALA A 239 -11.58 17.78 -24.84
C ALA A 239 -11.15 19.25 -24.73
N ASP A 240 -9.84 19.53 -24.61
CA ASP A 240 -9.33 20.85 -24.19
C ASP A 240 -9.08 21.87 -25.32
N GLY A 241 -9.62 21.63 -26.52
CA GLY A 241 -9.87 22.69 -27.52
C GLY A 241 -8.66 23.36 -28.20
N GLN A 242 -7.64 23.86 -27.50
CA GLN A 242 -6.48 24.58 -28.05
C GLN A 242 -5.37 24.98 -27.03
N GLY A 243 -5.39 24.49 -25.77
CA GLY A 243 -4.41 24.87 -24.74
C GLY A 243 -3.18 23.95 -24.62
N TRP A 244 -2.15 24.40 -23.88
CA TRP A 244 -1.00 23.60 -23.43
C TRP A 244 -1.47 22.37 -22.65
N ARG A 245 -1.08 21.16 -23.06
CA ARG A 245 -1.65 19.91 -22.53
C ARG A 245 -0.63 19.14 -21.72
N LYS A 246 -0.88 19.01 -20.42
CA LYS A 246 -0.10 18.15 -19.52
C LYS A 246 -0.63 16.73 -19.54
N HIS A 247 0.21 15.76 -19.88
CA HIS A 247 -0.09 14.35 -19.65
C HIS A 247 1.14 13.65 -19.07
N ARG A 248 0.90 12.60 -18.28
CA ARG A 248 1.96 11.89 -17.56
C ARG A 248 2.17 10.51 -18.14
N HIS A 249 3.43 10.16 -18.36
CA HIS A 249 3.84 8.84 -18.80
C HIS A 249 4.73 8.20 -17.76
N VAL A 250 4.59 6.88 -17.60
CA VAL A 250 5.51 6.11 -16.77
C VAL A 250 6.50 5.39 -17.67
N HIS A 251 7.77 5.76 -17.54
CA HIS A 251 8.87 5.16 -18.28
C HIS A 251 9.63 4.20 -17.38
N TYR A 252 9.90 3.01 -17.90
CA TYR A 252 10.84 2.07 -17.30
C TYR A 252 12.25 2.58 -17.56
N HIS A 253 12.98 2.94 -16.51
CA HIS A 253 14.42 3.09 -16.60
C HIS A 253 15.01 1.74 -16.21
N GLY A 254 15.58 1.04 -17.19
CA GLY A 254 16.36 -0.15 -16.91
C GLY A 254 17.44 0.15 -15.87
N PRO A 255 17.95 -0.86 -15.16
CA PRO A 255 19.03 -0.64 -14.22
C PRO A 255 20.17 0.13 -14.90
N LEU A 256 20.68 1.18 -14.26
CA LEU A 256 21.74 2.04 -14.83
C LEU A 256 22.96 1.25 -15.36
N TRP A 257 23.20 0.04 -14.85
CA TRP A 257 24.27 -0.84 -15.31
C TRP A 257 24.03 -1.50 -16.69
N MET A 258 22.82 -1.43 -17.24
CA MET A 258 22.52 -1.85 -18.62
C MET A 258 22.65 -0.71 -19.63
N ALA A 259 22.83 0.54 -19.18
CA ALA A 259 22.89 1.73 -20.05
C ALA A 259 24.31 2.07 -20.55
N GLY A 260 25.30 1.20 -20.32
CA GLY A 260 26.71 1.41 -20.64
C GLY A 260 27.33 0.34 -21.53
N GLY A 261 26.63 -0.08 -22.59
CA GLY A 261 27.12 -1.00 -23.63
C GLY A 261 27.11 -0.36 -25.00
#